data_AF-A0A2W0DJN1-F1
#
_entry.id   AF-A0A2W0DJN1-F1
#
_cell.length_a   1.000
_cell.length_b   1.000
_cell.length_c   1.000
_cell.angle_alpha   90.00
_cell.angle_beta   90.00
_cell.angle_gamma   90.00
#
_symmetry.space_group_name_H-M   'P 1'
#
loop_
_entity.id
_entity.type
_entity.pdbx_description
1 polymer ?
#
loop_
_entity_poly.entity_id
_entity_poly.type
_entity_poly.pdbx_seq_one_letter_code
_entity_poly.pdbx_strand_id
1 'polypeptide(L)'
;MSKAPATRPERVLIVHAHPDDETLSSGGTIATLLERGAEVTVLTATRGERGEMLTEQLAPLAGDPARVARHRETEIAAALAALGGPQHLWLGGRGARPTDLPERRYVDSGMQWGPDGRATAADDAPTDSLTAADLGEVVDDVRAAIRSTGADAVISYADDGGYGHPDHVRMHHAAQYAARAEEVPFSMIVDPASGQADVTVDVLPVRAKVRAAVEQYRSQVAVDPVDPADPSALSWVMPHGVRQHAPAVEAFRHDAAPQPTAPQTYAEMSGQGKAAAVVVSLLLGLLAGGLGTVTHQQTIGAFPVGLVVTTLIVLGLTVGVRLVYRSRAMVAAVGIGILVATQVLVSVGGESSPLVLANAAGYVWTFAPAVIAALVLAWPDLSGLRSRTAPGRE
;
A
#
# COMPACT_ATOMS: atom_id res chain seq x y z
N MET A 1 -18.45 39.54 13.02
CA MET A 1 -17.17 38.93 13.41
C MET A 1 -17.09 37.57 12.74
N SER A 2 -16.41 37.49 11.61
CA SER A 2 -16.26 36.23 10.87
C SER A 2 -15.35 35.30 11.67
N LYS A 3 -15.86 34.14 12.10
CA LYS A 3 -15.02 33.05 12.62
C LYS A 3 -14.24 32.49 11.44
N ALA A 4 -13.02 32.97 11.23
CA ALA A 4 -12.04 32.18 10.50
C ALA A 4 -11.90 30.83 11.24
N PRO A 5 -12.02 29.68 10.57
CA PRO A 5 -11.77 28.41 11.21
C PRO A 5 -10.31 28.43 11.67
N ALA A 6 -10.06 28.23 12.97
CA ALA A 6 -8.73 27.99 13.47
C ALA A 6 -8.24 26.69 12.80
N THR A 7 -7.30 26.80 11.87
CA THR A 7 -6.64 25.64 11.28
C THR A 7 -5.85 24.97 12.39
N ARG A 8 -6.27 23.78 12.82
CA ARG A 8 -5.49 22.98 13.77
C ARG A 8 -4.09 22.72 13.19
N PRO A 9 -3.06 22.61 14.03
CA PRO A 9 -1.72 22.26 13.57
C PRO A 9 -1.76 20.92 12.82
N GLU A 10 -0.92 20.81 11.79
CA GLU A 10 -0.70 19.56 11.06
C GLU A 10 0.00 18.56 11.98
N ARG A 11 -0.46 17.30 11.97
CA ARG A 11 0.06 16.25 12.84
C ARG A 11 0.78 15.21 12.00
N VAL A 12 2.09 15.06 12.19
CA VAL A 12 2.92 14.17 11.37
C VAL A 12 3.46 13.04 12.24
N LEU A 13 3.21 11.80 11.80
CA LEU A 13 3.80 10.60 12.40
C LEU A 13 4.99 10.15 11.56
N ILE A 14 6.16 10.05 12.19
CA ILE A 14 7.38 9.57 11.54
C ILE A 14 7.76 8.24 12.16
N VAL A 15 7.86 7.20 11.33
CA VAL A 15 7.95 5.81 11.75
C VAL A 15 9.32 5.25 11.43
N HIS A 16 10.05 4.84 12.46
CA HIS A 16 11.41 4.32 12.40
C HIS A 16 11.56 2.99 13.14
N ALA A 17 12.57 2.23 12.74
CA ALA A 17 12.89 0.94 13.32
C ALA A 17 13.71 1.12 14.61
N HIS A 18 14.77 1.92 14.57
CA HIS A 18 15.73 2.03 15.68
C HIS A 18 15.87 3.48 16.16
N PRO A 19 16.37 3.69 17.40
CA PRO A 19 16.99 4.95 17.77
C PRO A 19 18.05 5.34 16.76
N ASP A 20 18.29 6.62 16.51
CA ASP A 20 19.19 7.21 15.48
C ASP A 20 18.56 7.44 14.11
N ASP A 21 17.72 6.52 13.65
CA ASP A 21 17.13 6.58 12.32
C ASP A 21 16.35 7.89 12.12
N GLU A 22 15.65 8.36 13.15
CA GLU A 22 14.87 9.60 13.08
C GLU A 22 15.75 10.83 12.91
N THR A 23 16.93 10.84 13.53
CA THR A 23 17.86 11.96 13.45
C THR A 23 18.67 11.89 12.15
N LEU A 24 19.12 10.70 11.74
CA LEU A 24 19.99 10.50 10.58
C LEU A 24 19.26 10.68 9.25
N SER A 25 17.97 10.31 9.20
CA SER A 25 17.19 10.28 7.95
C SER A 25 16.10 11.34 7.85
N SER A 26 15.62 11.88 8.97
CA SER A 26 14.52 12.85 8.99
C SER A 26 14.65 13.97 10.04
N GLY A 27 15.83 14.13 10.67
CA GLY A 27 16.02 15.03 11.79
C GLY A 27 15.80 16.50 11.42
N GLY A 28 16.21 16.89 10.22
CA GLY A 28 15.96 18.21 9.67
C GLY A 28 14.48 18.47 9.44
N THR A 29 13.74 17.49 8.93
CA THR A 29 12.30 17.56 8.72
C THR A 29 11.54 17.64 10.03
N ILE A 30 11.91 16.84 11.03
CA ILE A 30 11.35 16.91 12.40
C ILE A 30 11.50 18.34 12.95
N ALA A 31 12.73 18.85 12.97
CA ALA A 31 13.01 20.18 13.52
C ALA A 31 12.29 21.30 12.75
N THR A 32 12.24 21.19 11.42
CA THR A 32 11.58 22.16 10.54
C THR A 32 10.06 22.17 10.75
N LEU A 33 9.43 21.00 10.84
CA LEU A 33 7.99 20.86 11.09
C LEU A 33 7.61 21.45 12.44
N LEU A 34 8.39 21.16 13.49
CA LEU A 34 8.17 21.73 14.82
C LEU A 34 8.31 23.27 14.82
N GLU A 35 9.31 23.83 14.15
CA GLU A 35 9.47 25.30 14.02
C GLU A 35 8.33 25.96 13.25
N ARG A 36 7.69 25.22 12.34
CA ARG A 36 6.50 25.67 11.60
C ARG A 36 5.19 25.47 12.36
N GLY A 37 5.25 24.95 13.59
CA GLY A 37 4.10 24.77 14.46
C GLY A 37 3.29 23.49 14.20
N ALA A 38 3.84 22.52 13.47
CA ALA A 38 3.26 21.19 13.37
C ALA A 38 3.47 20.39 14.66
N GLU A 39 2.59 19.45 14.93
CA GLU A 39 2.78 18.47 16.00
C GLU A 39 3.42 17.21 15.40
N VAL A 40 4.66 16.92 15.81
CA VAL A 40 5.40 15.76 15.29
C VAL A 40 5.45 14.67 16.35
N THR A 41 5.15 13.44 15.96
CA THR A 41 5.35 12.24 16.77
C THR A 41 6.33 11.31 16.07
N VAL A 42 7.36 10.86 16.77
CA VAL A 42 8.28 9.81 16.33
C VAL A 42 7.82 8.48 16.93
N LEU A 43 7.63 7.47 16.10
CA LEU A 43 7.35 6.10 16.49
C LEU A 43 8.60 5.26 16.22
N THR A 44 9.16 4.64 17.26
CA THR A 44 10.35 3.79 17.15
C THR A 44 9.99 2.34 17.50
N ALA A 45 10.39 1.37 16.66
CA ALA A 45 9.96 -0.01 16.81
C ALA A 45 10.73 -0.81 17.87
N THR A 46 12.06 -0.76 17.81
CA THR A 46 12.98 -1.53 18.67
C THR A 46 13.91 -0.59 19.42
N ARG A 47 14.81 -1.10 20.27
CA ARG A 47 15.81 -0.26 20.97
C ARG A 47 17.20 -0.41 20.39
N GLY A 48 17.32 -0.98 19.19
CA GLY A 48 18.58 -1.13 18.48
C GLY A 48 19.60 -1.97 19.25
N GLU A 49 19.13 -3.03 19.90
CA GLU A 49 19.93 -3.87 20.80
C GLU A 49 21.09 -4.60 20.11
N ARG A 50 21.02 -4.76 18.79
CA ARG A 50 22.03 -5.46 17.99
C ARG A 50 22.89 -4.50 17.16
N GLY A 51 22.74 -3.18 17.34
CA GLY A 51 23.58 -2.18 16.71
C GLY A 51 25.06 -2.31 17.13
N GLU A 52 25.97 -2.12 16.17
CA GLU A 52 27.40 -2.10 16.45
C GLU A 52 27.75 -0.93 17.37
N MET A 53 28.59 -1.17 18.39
CA MET A 53 29.00 -0.13 19.35
C MET A 53 30.33 0.48 18.92
N LEU A 54 30.36 1.80 18.69
CA LEU A 54 31.53 2.49 18.14
C LEU A 54 32.71 2.64 19.11
N THR A 55 32.46 2.88 20.40
CA THR A 55 33.54 3.33 21.32
C THR A 55 34.05 2.20 22.22
N GLU A 56 35.38 2.16 22.46
CA GLU A 56 36.01 1.25 23.44
C GLU A 56 35.38 1.39 24.84
N GLN A 57 34.90 2.58 25.17
CA GLN A 57 34.23 2.88 26.44
C GLN A 57 32.84 2.23 26.56
N LEU A 58 32.16 2.05 25.43
CA LEU A 58 30.83 1.42 25.35
C LEU A 58 30.90 -0.04 24.87
N ALA A 59 32.06 -0.53 24.43
CA ALA A 59 32.30 -1.93 24.10
C ALA A 59 31.86 -2.92 25.21
N PRO A 60 31.99 -2.62 26.52
CA PRO A 60 31.45 -3.48 27.58
C PRO A 60 29.91 -3.57 27.64
N LEU A 61 29.17 -2.74 26.88
CA LEU A 61 27.71 -2.83 26.73
C LEU A 61 27.29 -3.86 25.68
N ALA A 62 28.09 -4.05 24.61
CA ALA A 62 27.69 -4.79 23.41
C ALA A 62 27.30 -6.27 23.67
N GLY A 63 27.76 -6.86 24.79
CA GLY A 63 27.40 -8.23 25.19
C GLY A 63 26.13 -8.34 26.05
N ASP A 64 25.46 -7.23 26.37
CA ASP A 64 24.25 -7.21 27.19
C ASP A 64 23.15 -6.37 26.50
N PRO A 65 22.26 -7.02 25.71
CA PRO A 65 21.18 -6.37 24.98
C PRO A 65 20.30 -5.46 25.85
N ALA A 66 20.09 -5.83 27.12
CA ALA A 66 19.25 -5.03 28.02
C ALA A 66 19.96 -3.75 28.47
N ARG A 67 21.29 -3.78 28.64
CA ARG A 67 22.09 -2.57 28.91
C ARG A 67 22.19 -1.68 27.67
N VAL A 68 22.36 -2.27 26.48
CA VAL A 68 22.32 -1.53 25.21
C VAL A 68 20.99 -0.80 25.07
N ALA A 69 19.88 -1.52 25.22
CA ALA A 69 18.54 -0.94 25.13
C ALA A 69 18.37 0.28 26.04
N ARG A 70 18.71 0.15 27.33
CA ARG A 70 18.61 1.26 28.30
C ARG A 70 19.48 2.44 27.92
N HIS A 71 20.67 2.20 27.37
CA HIS A 71 21.54 3.27 26.91
C HIS A 71 20.92 4.01 25.72
N ARG A 72 20.49 3.27 24.69
CA ARG A 72 19.90 3.85 23.49
C ARG A 72 18.57 4.54 23.74
N GLU A 73 17.78 4.10 24.72
CA GLU A 73 16.60 4.81 25.22
C GLU A 73 16.96 6.20 25.76
N THR A 74 18.11 6.36 26.43
CA THR A 74 18.56 7.68 26.90
C THR A 74 19.09 8.55 25.77
N GLU A 75 19.74 7.96 24.77
CA GLU A 75 20.26 8.70 23.61
C GLU A 75 19.12 9.27 22.77
N ILE A 76 18.10 8.46 22.41
CA ILE A 76 16.96 8.97 21.64
C ILE A 76 16.19 10.04 22.40
N ALA A 77 15.97 9.87 23.71
CA ALA A 77 15.29 10.89 24.50
C ALA A 77 16.02 12.24 24.46
N ALA A 78 17.37 12.23 24.54
CA ALA A 78 18.19 13.42 24.42
C ALA A 78 18.21 14.00 23.00
N ALA A 79 18.29 13.13 21.98
CA ALA A 79 18.30 13.53 20.57
C ALA A 79 16.98 14.21 20.19
N LEU A 80 15.84 13.61 20.54
CA LEU A 80 14.52 14.19 20.30
C LEU A 80 14.37 15.54 21.02
N ALA A 81 14.85 15.66 22.25
CA ALA A 81 14.86 16.95 22.95
C ALA A 81 15.68 18.01 22.20
N ALA A 82 16.84 17.64 21.63
CA ALA A 82 17.69 18.53 20.84
C ALA A 82 17.04 18.95 19.50
N LEU A 83 16.25 18.07 18.86
CA LEU A 83 15.51 18.38 17.64
C LEU A 83 14.34 19.38 17.85
N GLY A 84 13.94 19.61 19.11
CA GLY A 84 12.83 20.49 19.46
C GLY A 84 11.71 19.81 20.25
N GLY A 85 11.89 18.54 20.64
CA GLY A 85 10.98 17.81 21.51
C GLY A 85 9.70 17.32 20.84
N PRO A 86 9.76 16.57 19.71
CA PRO A 86 8.58 15.86 19.22
C PRO A 86 8.08 14.86 20.28
N GLN A 87 6.81 14.46 20.18
CA GLN A 87 6.31 13.35 20.97
C GLN A 87 7.00 12.05 20.53
N HIS A 88 7.11 11.09 21.44
CA HIS A 88 7.75 9.80 21.17
C HIS A 88 6.87 8.64 21.63
N LEU A 89 6.75 7.62 20.78
CA LEU A 89 6.06 6.38 21.07
C LEU A 89 6.99 5.20 20.78
N TRP A 90 6.91 4.16 21.61
CA TRP A 90 7.46 2.85 21.30
C TRP A 90 6.37 2.01 20.65
N LEU A 91 6.69 1.36 19.52
CA LEU A 91 5.77 0.40 18.90
C LEU A 91 5.42 -0.72 19.90
N GLY A 92 4.14 -1.10 19.93
CA GLY A 92 3.62 -2.08 20.87
C GLY A 92 3.44 -1.55 22.30
N GLY A 93 3.78 -0.29 22.56
CA GLY A 93 3.52 0.40 23.82
C GLY A 93 2.22 1.20 23.82
N ARG A 94 1.96 1.91 24.92
CA ARG A 94 0.81 2.83 25.04
C ARG A 94 0.75 3.82 23.87
N GLY A 95 -0.40 3.86 23.19
CA GLY A 95 -0.64 4.73 22.04
C GLY A 95 -0.23 4.12 20.70
N ALA A 96 0.58 3.06 20.69
CA ALA A 96 1.02 2.34 19.49
C ALA A 96 0.73 0.83 19.61
N ARG A 97 -0.39 0.49 20.25
CA ARG A 97 -0.96 -0.86 20.35
C ARG A 97 -2.47 -0.77 20.61
N PRO A 98 -3.30 -1.67 20.06
CA PRO A 98 -4.72 -1.76 20.42
C PRO A 98 -4.93 -1.88 21.93
N THR A 99 -5.90 -1.14 22.47
CA THR A 99 -6.09 -0.99 23.92
C THR A 99 -6.55 -2.25 24.65
N ASP A 100 -7.01 -3.25 23.91
CA ASP A 100 -7.43 -4.57 24.38
C ASP A 100 -6.29 -5.60 24.42
N LEU A 101 -5.09 -5.25 23.93
CA LEU A 101 -3.92 -6.10 23.94
C LEU A 101 -2.90 -5.66 25.00
N PRO A 102 -2.17 -6.60 25.63
CA PRO A 102 -1.06 -6.26 26.52
C PRO A 102 0.09 -5.63 25.74
N GLU A 103 0.88 -4.76 26.36
CA GLU A 103 2.06 -4.17 25.71
C GLU A 103 3.00 -5.24 25.16
N ARG A 104 3.60 -4.95 24.00
CA ARG A 104 4.58 -5.79 23.33
C ARG A 104 5.86 -5.02 23.09
N ARG A 105 6.98 -5.65 23.43
CA ARG A 105 8.32 -5.14 23.12
C ARG A 105 8.86 -5.90 21.92
N TYR A 106 9.16 -5.19 20.84
CA TYR A 106 9.86 -5.76 19.68
C TYR A 106 11.36 -5.62 19.87
N VAL A 107 12.10 -6.71 19.69
CA VAL A 107 13.57 -6.72 19.74
C VAL A 107 14.13 -6.44 18.34
N ASP A 108 15.27 -5.76 18.29
CA ASP A 108 16.07 -5.60 17.07
C ASP A 108 16.37 -6.97 16.42
N SER A 109 15.98 -7.12 15.15
CA SER A 109 16.18 -8.38 14.41
C SER A 109 17.65 -8.64 14.09
N GLY A 110 18.46 -7.58 14.01
CA GLY A 110 19.81 -7.62 13.48
C GLY A 110 19.84 -7.81 11.96
N MET A 111 21.03 -7.69 11.39
CA MET A 111 21.27 -7.81 9.96
C MET A 111 22.64 -8.43 9.67
N GLN A 112 22.82 -8.87 8.43
CA GLN A 112 24.12 -9.26 7.88
C GLN A 112 24.29 -8.72 6.46
N TRP A 113 25.52 -8.45 6.06
CA TRP A 113 25.83 -7.96 4.72
C TRP A 113 25.71 -9.08 3.68
N GLY A 114 24.86 -8.85 2.69
CA GLY A 114 24.70 -9.69 1.52
C GLY A 114 25.85 -9.53 0.51
N PRO A 115 25.96 -10.45 -0.47
CA PRO A 115 27.00 -10.42 -1.50
C PRO A 115 26.90 -9.23 -2.46
N ASP A 116 25.75 -8.58 -2.53
CA ASP A 116 25.48 -7.37 -3.31
C ASP A 116 25.80 -6.07 -2.53
N GLY A 117 26.32 -6.19 -1.30
CA GLY A 117 26.62 -5.05 -0.43
C GLY A 117 25.39 -4.44 0.23
N ARG A 118 24.22 -5.09 0.17
CA ARG A 118 23.01 -4.67 0.87
C ARG A 118 22.84 -5.44 2.17
N ALA A 119 22.17 -4.84 3.15
CA ALA A 119 21.80 -5.56 4.36
C ALA A 119 20.73 -6.60 4.05
N THR A 120 20.80 -7.72 4.76
CA THR A 120 19.84 -8.83 4.71
C THR A 120 19.56 -9.32 6.13
N ALA A 121 18.52 -10.15 6.29
CA ALA A 121 18.19 -10.71 7.60
C ALA A 121 19.35 -11.54 8.18
N ALA A 122 19.65 -11.35 9.46
CA ALA A 122 20.61 -12.17 10.17
C ALA A 122 20.04 -13.58 10.39
N ASP A 123 20.87 -14.61 10.25
CA ASP A 123 20.47 -16.02 10.42
C ASP A 123 20.01 -16.36 11.85
N ASP A 124 20.41 -15.54 12.83
CA ASP A 124 20.19 -15.72 14.27
C ASP A 124 19.19 -14.71 14.87
N ALA A 125 18.30 -14.15 14.04
CA ALA A 125 17.28 -13.21 14.50
C ALA A 125 16.45 -13.78 15.67
N PRO A 126 16.29 -13.05 16.79
CA PRO A 126 15.50 -13.50 17.93
C PRO A 126 14.04 -13.81 17.55
N THR A 127 13.40 -14.76 18.23
CA THR A 127 12.00 -15.13 17.95
C THR A 127 10.99 -14.05 18.31
N ASP A 128 11.37 -13.15 19.22
CA ASP A 128 10.61 -11.96 19.65
C ASP A 128 11.03 -10.70 18.89
N SER A 129 11.80 -10.84 17.80
CA SER A 129 12.23 -9.73 16.97
C SER A 129 11.09 -9.11 16.15
N LEU A 130 11.33 -7.90 15.66
CA LEU A 130 10.39 -7.17 14.82
C LEU A 130 10.05 -7.91 13.52
N THR A 131 11.04 -8.52 12.86
CA THR A 131 10.82 -9.27 11.61
C THR A 131 10.19 -10.63 11.82
N ALA A 132 10.39 -11.26 12.99
CA ALA A 132 9.74 -12.53 13.35
C ALA A 132 8.27 -12.37 13.74
N ALA A 133 7.82 -11.15 14.09
CA ALA A 133 6.42 -10.87 14.40
C ALA A 133 5.49 -11.18 13.20
N ASP A 134 4.18 -11.29 13.44
CA ASP A 134 3.21 -11.25 12.35
C ASP A 134 3.11 -9.82 11.76
N LEU A 135 3.01 -9.68 10.44
CA LEU A 135 2.97 -8.36 9.81
C LEU A 135 1.68 -7.63 10.13
N GLY A 136 0.56 -8.34 10.19
CA GLY A 136 -0.74 -7.77 10.55
C GLY A 136 -0.70 -7.18 11.96
N GLU A 137 -0.03 -7.83 12.90
CA GLU A 137 0.16 -7.28 14.25
C GLU A 137 0.96 -5.98 14.25
N VAL A 138 2.11 -5.94 13.56
CA VAL A 138 2.92 -4.71 13.44
C VAL A 138 2.13 -3.60 12.76
N VAL A 139 1.33 -3.94 11.73
CA VAL A 139 0.42 -3.01 11.06
C VAL A 139 -0.61 -2.43 12.03
N ASP A 140 -1.28 -3.28 12.82
CA ASP A 140 -2.30 -2.83 13.77
C ASP A 140 -1.72 -1.94 14.89
N ASP A 141 -0.48 -2.19 15.31
CA ASP A 141 0.25 -1.34 16.25
C ASP A 141 0.57 0.04 15.65
N VAL A 142 0.99 0.12 14.38
CA VAL A 142 1.18 1.40 13.68
C VAL A 142 -0.17 2.11 13.46
N ARG A 143 -1.24 1.38 13.15
CA ARG A 143 -2.59 1.98 13.04
C ARG A 143 -3.06 2.57 14.37
N ALA A 144 -2.75 1.91 15.49
CA ALA A 144 -3.01 2.46 16.81
C ALA A 144 -2.26 3.79 17.03
N ALA A 145 -1.00 3.88 16.58
CA ALA A 145 -0.21 5.12 16.62
C ALA A 145 -0.82 6.23 15.75
N ILE A 146 -1.24 5.91 14.51
CA ILE A 146 -1.91 6.87 13.63
C ILE A 146 -3.18 7.42 14.29
N ARG A 147 -4.01 6.54 14.86
CA ARG A 147 -5.27 6.93 15.51
C ARG A 147 -5.08 7.71 16.80
N SER A 148 -4.13 7.32 17.64
CA SER A 148 -3.90 7.95 18.95
C SER A 148 -3.32 9.35 18.81
N THR A 149 -2.47 9.57 17.81
CA THR A 149 -1.90 10.88 17.47
C THR A 149 -2.86 11.71 16.60
N GLY A 150 -3.75 11.06 15.87
CA GLY A 150 -4.61 11.70 14.87
C GLY A 150 -3.81 12.20 13.67
N ALA A 151 -2.76 11.46 13.27
CA ALA A 151 -1.84 11.85 12.22
C ALA A 151 -2.55 12.20 10.90
N ASP A 152 -2.14 13.31 10.30
CA ASP A 152 -2.55 13.79 8.99
C ASP A 152 -1.65 13.29 7.87
N ALA A 153 -0.42 12.88 8.22
CA ALA A 153 0.55 12.28 7.31
C ALA A 153 1.46 11.30 8.05
N VAL A 154 1.93 10.28 7.33
CA VAL A 154 2.91 9.30 7.81
C VAL A 154 4.16 9.35 6.93
N ILE A 155 5.33 9.36 7.56
CA ILE A 155 6.64 9.28 6.89
C ILE A 155 7.37 8.03 7.38
N SER A 156 7.95 7.24 6.47
CA SER A 156 8.85 6.14 6.83
C SER A 156 9.84 5.85 5.69
N TYR A 157 10.54 4.71 5.75
CA TYR A 157 11.55 4.30 4.78
C TYR A 157 10.98 4.12 3.36
N ALA A 158 11.87 4.14 2.37
CA ALA A 158 11.60 3.61 1.03
C ALA A 158 11.33 2.09 1.07
N ASP A 159 10.84 1.56 -0.05
CA ASP A 159 10.42 0.17 -0.23
C ASP A 159 11.53 -0.85 0.02
N ASP A 160 12.78 -0.45 -0.15
CA ASP A 160 13.97 -1.25 0.09
C ASP A 160 14.58 -1.05 1.49
N GLY A 161 13.92 -0.28 2.37
CA GLY A 161 14.43 0.08 3.69
C GLY A 161 15.67 0.99 3.67
N GLY A 162 15.99 1.61 2.54
CA GLY A 162 17.18 2.45 2.32
C GLY A 162 18.39 1.63 1.85
N TYR A 163 18.91 0.74 2.69
CA TYR A 163 20.07 -0.10 2.35
C TYR A 163 19.80 -1.61 2.49
N GLY A 164 18.52 -2.00 2.63
CA GLY A 164 18.09 -3.40 2.76
C GLY A 164 17.90 -3.88 4.20
N HIS A 165 18.06 -3.00 5.21
CA HIS A 165 17.93 -3.44 6.60
C HIS A 165 16.55 -4.09 6.83
N PRO A 166 16.50 -5.33 7.36
CA PRO A 166 15.27 -6.10 7.45
C PRO A 166 14.20 -5.40 8.31
N ASP A 167 14.59 -4.75 9.41
CA ASP A 167 13.66 -3.97 10.23
C ASP A 167 13.17 -2.70 9.55
N HIS A 168 13.95 -2.08 8.66
CA HIS A 168 13.52 -0.89 7.92
C HIS A 168 12.49 -1.26 6.85
N VAL A 169 12.75 -2.36 6.12
CA VAL A 169 11.80 -2.94 5.17
C VAL A 169 10.51 -3.35 5.89
N ARG A 170 10.64 -3.92 7.09
CA ARG A 170 9.50 -4.31 7.91
C ARG A 170 8.65 -3.11 8.32
N MET A 171 9.28 -2.03 8.78
CA MET A 171 8.58 -0.80 9.14
C MET A 171 8.01 -0.06 7.93
N HIS A 172 8.67 -0.09 6.77
CA HIS A 172 8.11 0.42 5.53
C HIS A 172 6.76 -0.25 5.23
N HIS A 173 6.73 -1.59 5.17
CA HIS A 173 5.49 -2.31 4.87
C HIS A 173 4.42 -2.04 5.92
N ALA A 174 4.77 -2.08 7.22
CA ALA A 174 3.82 -1.84 8.28
C ALA A 174 3.22 -0.42 8.20
N ALA A 175 4.06 0.60 8.03
CA ALA A 175 3.63 1.99 7.91
C ALA A 175 2.79 2.24 6.65
N GLN A 176 3.18 1.69 5.50
CA GLN A 176 2.44 1.84 4.25
C GLN A 176 1.06 1.19 4.34
N TYR A 177 0.97 -0.06 4.83
CA TYR A 177 -0.31 -0.74 4.98
C TYR A 177 -1.21 -0.03 6.01
N ALA A 178 -0.64 0.42 7.13
CA ALA A 178 -1.37 1.17 8.15
C ALA A 178 -1.91 2.50 7.60
N ALA A 179 -1.07 3.30 6.94
CA ALA A 179 -1.45 4.57 6.35
C ALA A 179 -2.55 4.40 5.30
N ARG A 180 -2.43 3.40 4.41
CA ARG A 180 -3.50 3.08 3.44
C ARG A 180 -4.80 2.64 4.10
N ALA A 181 -4.74 1.82 5.15
CA ALA A 181 -5.93 1.36 5.87
C ALA A 181 -6.64 2.47 6.63
N GLU A 182 -5.91 3.49 7.08
CA GLU A 182 -6.45 4.68 7.76
C GLU A 182 -6.69 5.86 6.81
N GLU A 183 -6.47 5.67 5.49
CA GLU A 183 -6.60 6.71 4.45
C GLU A 183 -5.75 7.97 4.73
N VAL A 184 -4.58 7.77 5.34
CA VAL A 184 -3.61 8.84 5.64
C VAL A 184 -2.51 8.86 4.57
N PRO A 185 -2.15 10.05 4.03
CA PRO A 185 -1.00 10.20 3.13
C PRO A 185 0.28 9.57 3.68
N PHE A 186 0.95 8.75 2.85
CA PHE A 186 2.22 8.12 3.17
C PHE A 186 3.33 8.69 2.29
N SER A 187 4.47 9.04 2.89
CA SER A 187 5.67 9.49 2.17
C SER A 187 6.89 8.68 2.59
N MET A 188 7.75 8.39 1.62
CA MET A 188 8.94 7.58 1.76
C MET A 188 10.18 8.46 1.76
N ILE A 189 11.09 8.24 2.71
CA ILE A 189 12.42 8.86 2.72
C ILE A 189 13.23 8.28 1.56
N VAL A 190 13.76 9.14 0.69
CA VAL A 190 14.58 8.75 -0.46
C VAL A 190 15.87 9.56 -0.50
N ASP A 191 16.88 9.04 -1.19
CA ASP A 191 18.11 9.79 -1.44
C ASP A 191 17.80 11.03 -2.31
N PRO A 192 18.16 12.25 -1.90
CA PRO A 192 17.99 13.47 -2.71
C PRO A 192 18.61 13.39 -4.10
N ALA A 193 19.67 12.60 -4.29
CA ALA A 193 20.35 12.40 -5.56
C ALA A 193 19.69 11.33 -6.46
N SER A 194 18.71 10.58 -5.96
CA SER A 194 18.04 9.50 -6.71
C SER A 194 17.18 9.98 -7.87
N GLY A 195 16.80 11.27 -7.89
CA GLY A 195 15.83 11.82 -8.85
C GLY A 195 14.39 11.35 -8.63
N GLN A 196 14.10 10.70 -7.50
CA GLN A 196 12.77 10.18 -7.16
C GLN A 196 11.98 11.07 -6.18
N ALA A 197 12.53 12.22 -5.80
CA ALA A 197 11.94 13.11 -4.81
C ALA A 197 10.77 13.91 -5.40
N ASP A 198 9.62 13.86 -4.73
CA ASP A 198 8.48 14.73 -5.00
C ASP A 198 8.54 16.01 -4.16
N VAL A 199 9.11 15.91 -2.95
CA VAL A 199 9.29 17.03 -2.02
C VAL A 199 10.66 16.95 -1.35
N THR A 200 11.25 18.12 -1.10
CA THR A 200 12.51 18.26 -0.36
C THR A 200 12.36 19.28 0.76
N VAL A 201 13.13 19.08 1.83
CA VAL A 201 13.19 19.96 3.00
C VAL A 201 14.62 20.45 3.15
N ASP A 202 14.81 21.77 3.14
CA ASP A 202 16.12 22.39 3.43
C ASP A 202 16.43 22.25 4.92
N VAL A 203 17.53 21.55 5.22
CA VAL A 203 17.96 21.24 6.59
C VAL A 203 18.92 22.31 7.12
N LEU A 204 19.52 23.13 6.26
CA LEU A 204 20.52 24.12 6.66
C LEU A 204 20.03 25.08 7.76
N PRO A 205 18.79 25.61 7.74
CA PRO A 205 18.29 26.49 8.80
C PRO A 205 18.23 25.83 10.19
N VAL A 206 18.01 24.52 10.24
CA VAL A 206 17.88 23.74 11.49
C VAL A 206 19.10 22.87 11.78
N ARG A 207 20.18 23.01 10.99
CA ARG A 207 21.38 22.14 11.06
C ARG A 207 21.98 22.04 12.45
N ALA A 208 21.98 23.14 13.21
CA ALA A 208 22.52 23.15 14.58
C ALA A 208 21.76 22.19 15.51
N LYS A 209 20.43 22.07 15.35
CA LYS A 209 19.60 21.11 16.09
C LYS A 209 19.91 19.68 15.69
N VAL A 210 20.04 19.43 14.38
CA VAL A 210 20.41 18.11 13.85
C VAL A 210 21.78 17.70 14.38
N ARG A 211 22.79 18.58 14.35
CA ARG A 211 24.10 18.32 14.95
C ARG A 211 23.98 17.96 16.43
N ALA A 212 23.27 18.78 17.21
CA ALA A 212 23.10 18.54 18.65
C ALA A 212 22.41 17.19 18.94
N ALA A 213 21.49 16.76 18.08
CA ALA A 213 20.82 15.47 18.17
C ALA A 213 21.75 14.30 17.80
N VAL A 214 22.49 14.39 16.69
CA VAL A 214 23.47 13.37 16.27
C VAL A 214 24.53 13.16 17.34
N GLU A 215 24.99 14.24 18.01
CA GLU A 215 25.96 14.18 19.11
C GLU A 215 25.47 13.41 20.35
N GLN A 216 24.17 13.11 20.46
CA GLN A 216 23.63 12.28 21.54
C GLN A 216 23.84 10.77 21.29
N TYR A 217 23.95 10.34 20.03
CA TYR A 217 24.12 8.92 19.66
C TYR A 217 25.58 8.47 19.74
N ARG A 218 26.22 8.68 20.89
CA ARG A 218 27.65 8.38 21.10
C ARG A 218 27.97 6.89 21.00
N SER A 219 26.98 6.02 21.15
CA SER A 219 27.14 4.60 20.92
C SER A 219 27.25 4.25 19.44
N GLN A 220 26.71 5.08 18.54
CA GLN A 220 26.59 4.77 17.11
C GLN A 220 27.45 5.67 16.22
N VAL A 221 27.70 6.92 16.60
CA VAL A 221 28.40 7.88 15.74
C VAL A 221 29.46 8.69 16.48
N ALA A 222 30.55 9.00 15.77
CA ALA A 222 31.52 10.00 16.19
C ALA A 222 31.41 11.21 15.27
N VAL A 223 30.82 12.29 15.78
CA VAL A 223 30.63 13.54 15.04
C VAL A 223 31.96 14.25 14.85
N ASP A 224 32.23 14.70 13.63
CA ASP A 224 33.44 15.45 13.35
C ASP A 224 33.41 16.87 13.95
N PRO A 225 34.58 17.42 14.30
CA PRO A 225 34.68 18.80 14.75
C PRO A 225 34.07 19.77 13.73
N VAL A 226 33.51 20.87 14.25
CA VAL A 226 32.99 21.95 13.41
C VAL A 226 34.11 22.51 12.55
N ASP A 227 33.91 22.58 11.24
CA ASP A 227 34.81 23.29 10.33
C ASP A 227 34.58 24.80 10.49
N PRO A 228 35.60 25.58 10.90
CA PRO A 228 35.46 27.04 11.01
C PRO A 228 35.15 27.73 9.67
N ALA A 229 35.50 27.12 8.53
CA ALA A 229 35.26 27.66 7.21
C ALA A 229 33.83 27.37 6.69
N ASP A 230 33.23 26.27 7.13
CA ASP A 230 31.83 25.92 6.88
C ASP A 230 31.17 25.34 8.14
N PRO A 231 30.66 26.21 9.04
CA PRO A 231 30.01 25.76 10.26
C PRO A 231 28.72 24.94 10.03
N SER A 232 28.18 24.97 8.81
CA SER A 232 26.98 24.22 8.42
C SER A 232 27.29 22.80 7.96
N ALA A 233 28.55 22.51 7.62
CA ALA A 233 29.01 21.17 7.34
C ALA A 233 28.83 20.29 8.60
N LEU A 234 28.29 19.10 8.38
CA LEU A 234 28.13 18.09 9.41
C LEU A 234 28.48 16.74 8.80
N SER A 235 29.40 16.04 9.45
CA SER A 235 29.79 14.69 9.12
C SER A 235 30.06 13.90 10.38
N TRP A 236 29.98 12.59 10.26
CA TRP A 236 30.24 11.67 11.35
C TRP A 236 30.81 10.36 10.83
N VAL A 237 31.42 9.58 11.73
CA VAL A 237 31.95 8.25 11.45
C VAL A 237 31.09 7.21 12.15
N MET A 238 30.66 6.20 11.38
CA MET A 238 29.89 5.04 11.85
C MET A 238 30.78 3.99 12.53
N PRO A 239 30.23 2.99 13.25
CA PRO A 239 31.01 1.96 13.96
C PRO A 239 31.97 1.19 13.05
N HIS A 240 31.54 0.91 11.82
CA HIS A 240 32.32 0.25 10.77
C HIS A 240 33.30 1.18 10.03
N GLY A 241 33.59 2.37 10.57
CA GLY A 241 34.63 3.29 10.09
C GLY A 241 34.27 4.12 8.86
N VAL A 242 33.06 3.97 8.31
CA VAL A 242 32.62 4.77 7.16
C VAL A 242 32.20 6.16 7.63
N ARG A 243 32.71 7.18 6.94
CA ARG A 243 32.33 8.57 7.14
C ARG A 243 31.11 8.91 6.30
N GLN A 244 30.11 9.54 6.91
CA GLN A 244 28.92 10.04 6.26
C GLN A 244 28.86 11.56 6.38
N HIS A 245 28.26 12.21 5.38
CA HIS A 245 28.01 13.64 5.36
C HIS A 245 26.52 13.88 5.43
N ALA A 246 26.09 14.76 6.34
CA ALA A 246 24.71 15.15 6.46
C ALA A 246 24.28 15.88 5.19
N PRO A 247 23.21 15.46 4.51
CA PRO A 247 22.78 16.12 3.29
C PRO A 247 22.21 17.51 3.61
N ALA A 248 22.41 18.48 2.71
CA ALA A 248 21.83 19.83 2.85
C ALA A 248 20.29 19.81 2.80
N VAL A 249 19.72 18.81 2.13
CA VAL A 249 18.29 18.60 1.99
C VAL A 249 17.91 17.17 2.37
N GLU A 250 16.75 17.00 2.98
CA GLU A 250 16.07 15.70 3.09
C GLU A 250 15.03 15.60 1.98
N ALA A 251 14.82 14.41 1.43
CA ALA A 251 13.97 14.20 0.26
C ALA A 251 12.95 13.09 0.50
N PHE A 252 11.74 13.30 -0.02
CA PHE A 252 10.64 12.36 0.14
C PHE A 252 9.90 12.13 -1.17
N ARG A 253 9.46 10.89 -1.36
CA ARG A 253 8.58 10.44 -2.45
C ARG A 253 7.22 10.10 -1.89
N HIS A 254 6.15 10.61 -2.46
CA HIS A 254 4.80 10.26 -2.02
C HIS A 254 4.44 8.84 -2.48
N ASP A 255 3.70 8.11 -1.64
CA ASP A 255 3.09 6.85 -2.07
C ASP A 255 2.05 7.13 -3.16
N ALA A 256 2.08 6.35 -4.23
CA ALA A 256 1.06 6.45 -5.25
C ALA A 256 -0.29 6.04 -4.67
N ALA A 257 -1.35 6.78 -5.00
CA ALA A 257 -2.71 6.37 -4.65
C ALA A 257 -2.93 4.92 -5.14
N PRO A 258 -3.50 4.02 -4.31
CA PRO A 258 -3.71 2.64 -4.69
C PRO A 258 -4.52 2.59 -5.99
N GLN A 259 -3.90 2.09 -7.06
CA GLN A 259 -4.64 1.82 -8.29
C GLN A 259 -5.55 0.63 -8.00
N PRO A 260 -6.89 0.75 -8.16
CA PRO A 260 -7.75 -0.41 -8.06
C PRO A 260 -7.26 -1.44 -9.07
N THR A 261 -6.97 -2.65 -8.61
CA THR A 261 -6.55 -3.75 -9.47
C THR A 261 -7.63 -3.95 -10.52
N ALA A 262 -7.32 -3.61 -11.77
CA ALA A 262 -8.23 -3.87 -12.87
C ALA A 262 -8.52 -5.38 -12.89
N PRO A 263 -9.79 -5.80 -13.06
CA PRO A 263 -10.10 -7.22 -13.12
C PRO A 263 -9.29 -7.87 -14.23
N GLN A 264 -8.72 -9.04 -13.93
CA GLN A 264 -7.92 -9.81 -14.89
C GLN A 264 -8.73 -10.06 -16.16
N THR A 265 -8.16 -9.67 -17.29
CA THR A 265 -8.76 -9.92 -18.60
C THR A 265 -8.60 -11.39 -18.99
N TYR A 266 -9.43 -11.85 -19.92
CA TYR A 266 -9.33 -13.23 -20.41
C TYR A 266 -7.97 -13.55 -21.03
N ALA A 267 -7.26 -12.57 -21.59
CA ALA A 267 -5.94 -12.78 -22.19
C ALA A 267 -4.88 -13.14 -21.13
N GLU A 268 -4.98 -12.51 -19.95
CA GLU A 268 -4.06 -12.66 -18.81
C GLU A 268 -4.28 -13.95 -18.01
N MET A 269 -5.45 -14.59 -18.18
CA MET A 269 -5.74 -15.87 -17.53
C MET A 269 -4.81 -16.99 -18.02
N SER A 270 -4.47 -17.90 -17.10
CA SER A 270 -3.80 -19.17 -17.42
C SER A 270 -4.64 -20.02 -18.38
N GLY A 271 -4.03 -21.01 -19.02
CA GLY A 271 -4.77 -21.92 -19.93
C GLY A 271 -5.95 -22.62 -19.25
N GLN A 272 -5.76 -23.07 -18.01
CA GLN A 272 -6.83 -23.65 -17.19
C GLN A 272 -7.90 -22.62 -16.82
N GLY A 273 -7.49 -21.40 -16.47
CA GLY A 273 -8.41 -20.30 -16.17
C GLY A 273 -9.29 -19.93 -17.37
N LYS A 274 -8.72 -19.90 -18.58
CA LYS A 274 -9.45 -19.67 -19.83
C LYS A 274 -10.51 -20.74 -20.08
N ALA A 275 -10.13 -22.02 -19.92
CA ALA A 275 -11.07 -23.14 -20.08
C ALA A 275 -12.22 -23.06 -19.06
N ALA A 276 -11.91 -22.83 -17.78
CA ALA A 276 -12.91 -22.68 -16.74
C ALA A 276 -13.85 -21.50 -17.02
N ALA A 277 -13.33 -20.34 -17.43
CA ALA A 277 -14.10 -19.16 -17.76
C ALA A 277 -15.10 -19.39 -18.91
N VAL A 278 -14.69 -20.13 -19.95
CA VAL A 278 -15.57 -20.52 -21.07
C VAL A 278 -16.69 -21.45 -20.60
N VAL A 279 -16.37 -22.46 -19.76
CA VAL A 279 -17.38 -23.38 -19.21
C VAL A 279 -18.39 -22.63 -18.34
N VAL A 280 -17.92 -21.78 -17.43
CA VAL A 280 -18.81 -20.95 -16.59
C VAL A 280 -19.70 -20.04 -17.46
N SER A 281 -19.13 -19.44 -18.51
CA SER A 281 -19.89 -18.60 -19.45
C SER A 281 -20.98 -19.39 -20.18
N LEU A 282 -20.68 -20.61 -20.61
CA LEU A 282 -21.67 -21.51 -21.21
C LEU A 282 -22.80 -21.84 -20.24
N LEU A 283 -22.46 -22.17 -18.98
CA LEU A 283 -23.43 -22.49 -17.93
C LEU A 283 -24.34 -21.29 -17.60
N LEU A 284 -23.77 -20.08 -17.51
CA LEU A 284 -24.56 -18.85 -17.32
C LEU A 284 -25.50 -18.62 -18.51
N GLY A 285 -25.04 -18.89 -19.73
CA GLY A 285 -25.87 -18.85 -20.93
C GLY A 285 -27.04 -19.85 -20.87
N LEU A 286 -26.76 -21.11 -20.51
CA LEU A 286 -27.78 -22.15 -20.36
C LEU A 286 -28.83 -21.76 -19.31
N LEU A 287 -28.41 -21.22 -18.17
CA LEU A 287 -29.30 -20.76 -17.11
C LEU A 287 -30.19 -19.61 -17.59
N ALA A 288 -29.59 -18.59 -18.22
CA ALA A 288 -30.32 -17.44 -18.74
C ALA A 288 -31.29 -17.83 -19.86
N GLY A 289 -30.89 -18.72 -20.78
CA GLY A 289 -31.74 -19.25 -21.84
C GLY A 289 -32.89 -20.08 -21.30
N GLY A 290 -32.63 -20.94 -20.31
CA GLY A 290 -33.65 -21.75 -19.66
C GLY A 290 -34.69 -20.90 -18.94
N LEU A 291 -34.23 -20.01 -18.06
CA LEU A 291 -35.12 -19.11 -17.31
C LEU A 291 -35.92 -18.21 -18.25
N GLY A 292 -35.25 -17.60 -19.23
CA GLY A 292 -35.93 -16.72 -20.18
C GLY A 292 -36.95 -17.44 -21.04
N THR A 293 -36.70 -18.70 -21.43
CA THR A 293 -37.68 -19.50 -22.15
C THR A 293 -38.94 -19.75 -21.34
N VAL A 294 -38.83 -19.90 -20.02
CA VAL A 294 -39.99 -20.07 -19.13
C VAL A 294 -40.70 -18.74 -18.87
N THR A 295 -39.97 -17.62 -18.73
CA THR A 295 -40.54 -16.37 -18.22
C THR A 295 -40.87 -15.32 -19.29
N HIS A 296 -40.37 -15.44 -20.53
CA HIS A 296 -40.50 -14.37 -21.54
C HIS A 296 -41.94 -13.96 -21.88
N GLN A 297 -42.92 -14.85 -21.66
CA GLN A 297 -44.33 -14.55 -21.93
C GLN A 297 -45.07 -13.86 -20.79
N GLN A 298 -44.44 -13.65 -19.63
CA GLN A 298 -45.09 -13.00 -18.49
C GLN A 298 -45.47 -11.55 -18.81
N THR A 299 -46.68 -11.17 -18.43
CA THR A 299 -47.21 -9.80 -18.61
C THR A 299 -47.71 -9.22 -17.29
N ILE A 300 -47.68 -7.89 -17.19
CA ILE A 300 -48.42 -7.13 -16.17
C ILE A 300 -49.38 -6.21 -16.93
N GLY A 301 -50.67 -6.54 -16.87
CA GLY A 301 -51.65 -5.95 -17.79
C GLY A 301 -51.28 -6.26 -19.24
N ALA A 302 -51.17 -5.23 -20.08
CA ALA A 302 -50.74 -5.35 -21.48
C ALA A 302 -49.21 -5.30 -21.66
N PHE A 303 -48.44 -5.05 -20.60
CA PHE A 303 -47.00 -4.84 -20.71
C PHE A 303 -46.22 -6.18 -20.67
N PRO A 304 -45.36 -6.49 -21.66
CA PRO A 304 -44.63 -7.75 -21.74
C PRO A 304 -43.38 -7.74 -20.87
N VAL A 305 -43.56 -7.71 -19.54
CA VAL A 305 -42.47 -7.61 -18.56
C VAL A 305 -41.45 -8.75 -18.71
N GLY A 306 -41.92 -9.98 -18.98
CA GLY A 306 -41.08 -11.15 -19.15
C GLY A 306 -40.06 -10.95 -20.26
N LEU A 307 -40.54 -10.55 -21.45
CA LEU A 307 -39.69 -10.32 -22.61
C LEU A 307 -38.67 -9.20 -22.38
N VAL A 308 -39.10 -8.08 -21.78
CA VAL A 308 -38.22 -6.96 -21.50
C VAL A 308 -37.10 -7.37 -20.54
N VAL A 309 -37.45 -8.02 -19.43
CA VAL A 309 -36.47 -8.43 -18.41
C VAL A 309 -35.50 -9.47 -18.97
N THR A 310 -35.99 -10.48 -19.69
CA THR A 310 -35.12 -11.55 -20.22
C THR A 310 -34.20 -11.01 -21.32
N THR A 311 -34.67 -10.12 -22.18
CA THR A 311 -33.81 -9.43 -23.16
C THR A 311 -32.75 -8.56 -22.47
N LEU A 312 -33.08 -7.82 -21.41
CA LEU A 312 -32.11 -7.04 -20.64
C LEU A 312 -31.08 -7.92 -19.94
N ILE A 313 -31.46 -9.08 -19.41
CA ILE A 313 -30.54 -10.05 -18.83
C ILE A 313 -29.55 -10.56 -19.89
N VAL A 314 -30.02 -10.94 -21.07
CA VAL A 314 -29.15 -11.41 -22.17
C VAL A 314 -28.19 -10.31 -22.61
N LEU A 315 -28.69 -9.08 -22.76
CA LEU A 315 -27.87 -7.94 -23.13
C LEU A 315 -26.82 -7.63 -22.05
N GLY A 316 -27.25 -7.53 -20.79
CA GLY A 316 -26.38 -7.25 -19.66
C GLY A 316 -25.30 -8.31 -19.46
N LEU A 317 -25.66 -9.59 -19.60
CA LEU A 317 -24.71 -10.71 -19.48
C LEU A 317 -23.68 -10.69 -20.61
N THR A 318 -24.11 -10.55 -21.86
CA THR A 318 -23.20 -10.57 -23.02
C THR A 318 -22.31 -9.31 -23.06
N VAL A 319 -22.88 -8.12 -22.85
CA VAL A 319 -22.13 -6.85 -22.80
C VAL A 319 -21.23 -6.82 -21.57
N GLY A 320 -21.72 -7.21 -20.40
CA GLY A 320 -20.95 -7.24 -19.15
C GLY A 320 -19.72 -8.13 -19.27
N VAL A 321 -19.88 -9.37 -19.74
CA VAL A 321 -18.75 -10.29 -19.98
C VAL A 321 -17.79 -9.70 -21.03
N ARG A 322 -18.31 -9.08 -22.09
CA ARG A 322 -17.48 -8.44 -23.12
C ARG A 322 -16.64 -7.28 -22.57
N LEU A 323 -17.19 -6.45 -21.69
CA LEU A 323 -16.52 -5.28 -21.13
C LEU A 323 -15.52 -5.65 -20.03
N VAL A 324 -15.90 -6.55 -19.12
CA VAL A 324 -15.06 -6.94 -17.97
C VAL A 324 -13.89 -7.81 -18.42
N TYR A 325 -14.15 -8.88 -19.17
CA TYR A 325 -13.13 -9.86 -19.52
C TYR A 325 -12.50 -9.65 -20.90
N ARG A 326 -13.04 -8.72 -21.70
CA ARG A 326 -12.57 -8.41 -23.07
C ARG A 326 -12.48 -9.63 -23.99
N SER A 327 -13.34 -10.63 -23.79
CA SER A 327 -13.28 -11.91 -24.50
C SER A 327 -14.44 -12.10 -25.48
N ARG A 328 -14.12 -12.45 -26.73
CA ARG A 328 -15.11 -12.94 -27.70
C ARG A 328 -15.50 -14.39 -27.43
N ALA A 329 -14.57 -15.21 -26.94
CA ALA A 329 -14.79 -16.63 -26.68
C ALA A 329 -15.85 -16.84 -25.58
N MET A 330 -15.77 -16.06 -24.50
CA MET A 330 -16.75 -16.12 -23.41
C MET A 330 -18.14 -15.65 -23.86
N VAL A 331 -18.22 -14.56 -24.65
CA VAL A 331 -19.51 -14.08 -25.21
C VAL A 331 -20.13 -15.12 -26.14
N ALA A 332 -19.32 -15.77 -26.99
CA ALA A 332 -19.79 -16.84 -27.85
C ALA A 332 -20.31 -18.03 -27.01
N ALA A 333 -19.62 -18.39 -25.94
CA ALA A 333 -20.06 -19.44 -25.02
C ALA A 333 -21.41 -19.10 -24.33
N VAL A 334 -21.59 -17.87 -23.84
CA VAL A 334 -22.88 -17.40 -23.32
C VAL A 334 -23.97 -17.53 -24.38
N GLY A 335 -23.73 -17.00 -25.59
CA GLY A 335 -24.70 -17.03 -26.69
C GLY A 335 -25.08 -18.45 -27.09
N ILE A 336 -24.11 -19.35 -27.24
CA ILE A 336 -24.34 -20.78 -27.52
C ILE A 336 -25.16 -21.40 -26.40
N GLY A 337 -24.83 -21.14 -25.13
CA GLY A 337 -25.58 -21.67 -23.99
C GLY A 337 -27.05 -21.25 -24.02
N ILE A 338 -27.33 -19.97 -24.29
CA ILE A 338 -28.70 -19.47 -24.40
C ILE A 338 -29.45 -20.19 -25.53
N LEU A 339 -28.86 -20.27 -26.72
CA LEU A 339 -29.49 -20.89 -27.89
C LEU A 339 -29.74 -22.38 -27.68
N VAL A 340 -28.80 -23.10 -27.08
CA VAL A 340 -28.94 -24.53 -26.75
C VAL A 340 -30.08 -24.72 -25.76
N ALA A 341 -30.11 -23.95 -24.65
CA ALA A 341 -31.18 -24.08 -23.66
C ALA A 341 -32.56 -23.77 -24.25
N THR A 342 -32.67 -22.68 -25.03
CA THR A 342 -33.92 -22.33 -25.71
C THR A 342 -34.36 -23.43 -26.67
N GLN A 343 -33.45 -23.94 -27.52
CA GLN A 343 -33.81 -24.94 -28.52
C GLN A 343 -34.18 -26.30 -27.91
N VAL A 344 -33.50 -26.71 -26.83
CA VAL A 344 -33.85 -27.93 -26.10
C VAL A 344 -35.24 -27.81 -25.49
N LEU A 345 -35.56 -26.69 -24.84
CA LEU A 345 -36.89 -26.50 -24.23
C LEU A 345 -38.00 -26.34 -25.28
N VAL A 346 -37.69 -25.80 -26.45
CA VAL A 346 -38.61 -25.75 -27.59
C VAL A 346 -38.91 -27.15 -28.12
N SER A 347 -37.89 -28.01 -28.26
CA SER A 347 -38.04 -29.34 -28.88
C SER A 347 -38.70 -30.40 -28.01
N VAL A 348 -38.76 -30.21 -26.68
CA VAL A 348 -39.36 -31.17 -25.72
C VAL A 348 -40.89 -31.30 -25.88
N GLY A 349 -41.56 -30.44 -26.68
CA GLY A 349 -43.02 -30.36 -26.79
C GLY A 349 -43.71 -30.95 -28.04
N GLY A 350 -42.99 -31.45 -29.06
CA GLY A 350 -43.60 -31.85 -30.34
C GLY A 350 -43.91 -30.66 -31.28
N GLU A 351 -44.80 -30.83 -32.28
CA GLU A 351 -45.04 -29.88 -33.41
C GLU A 351 -45.44 -28.45 -32.98
N SER A 352 -45.77 -28.21 -31.70
CA SER A 352 -45.85 -26.84 -31.13
C SER A 352 -45.39 -26.83 -29.68
N SER A 353 -44.31 -26.08 -29.38
CA SER A 353 -43.80 -25.95 -28.02
C SER A 353 -44.79 -25.18 -27.13
N PRO A 354 -45.18 -25.70 -25.95
CA PRO A 354 -46.05 -24.98 -25.02
C PRO A 354 -45.35 -23.80 -24.34
N LEU A 355 -44.01 -23.73 -24.40
CA LEU A 355 -43.23 -22.68 -23.73
C LEU A 355 -42.91 -21.51 -24.66
N VAL A 356 -42.71 -21.76 -25.96
CA VAL A 356 -42.48 -20.71 -26.97
C VAL A 356 -43.62 -20.78 -27.98
N LEU A 357 -44.63 -19.94 -27.76
CA LEU A 357 -45.79 -19.87 -28.64
C LEU A 357 -45.42 -19.24 -29.98
N ALA A 358 -46.11 -19.64 -31.05
CA ALA A 358 -46.01 -19.03 -32.37
C ALA A 358 -46.68 -17.64 -32.42
N ASN A 359 -46.16 -16.71 -31.61
CA ASN A 359 -46.61 -15.33 -31.49
C ASN A 359 -45.41 -14.38 -31.48
N ALA A 360 -45.66 -13.07 -31.49
CA ALA A 360 -44.60 -12.06 -31.55
C ALA A 360 -43.56 -12.22 -30.41
N ALA A 361 -44.00 -12.48 -29.18
CA ALA A 361 -43.09 -12.62 -28.03
C ALA A 361 -42.19 -13.87 -28.15
N GLY A 362 -42.76 -15.00 -28.61
CA GLY A 362 -41.99 -16.22 -28.85
C GLY A 362 -40.96 -16.07 -29.96
N TYR A 363 -41.32 -15.41 -31.07
CA TYR A 363 -40.35 -15.11 -32.14
C TYR A 363 -39.25 -14.16 -31.68
N VAL A 364 -39.59 -13.10 -30.96
CA VAL A 364 -38.58 -12.17 -30.42
C VAL A 364 -37.65 -12.91 -29.47
N TRP A 365 -38.16 -13.73 -28.54
CA TRP A 365 -37.30 -14.50 -27.64
C TRP A 365 -36.41 -15.51 -28.37
N THR A 366 -36.90 -16.13 -29.44
CA THR A 366 -36.14 -17.12 -30.21
C THR A 366 -34.94 -16.48 -30.93
N PHE A 367 -35.12 -15.30 -31.52
CA PHE A 367 -34.11 -14.69 -32.38
C PHE A 367 -33.29 -13.56 -31.71
N ALA A 368 -33.88 -12.81 -30.79
CA ALA A 368 -33.20 -11.67 -30.16
C ALA A 368 -31.89 -12.05 -29.46
N PRO A 369 -31.78 -13.17 -28.70
CA PRO A 369 -30.51 -13.56 -28.09
C PRO A 369 -29.40 -13.83 -29.11
N ALA A 370 -29.72 -14.46 -30.25
CA ALA A 370 -28.74 -14.68 -31.32
C ALA A 370 -28.26 -13.35 -31.91
N VAL A 371 -29.19 -12.44 -32.19
CA VAL A 371 -28.87 -11.10 -32.73
C VAL A 371 -28.03 -10.30 -31.75
N ILE A 372 -28.40 -10.27 -30.47
CA ILE A 372 -27.64 -9.59 -29.42
C ILE A 372 -26.22 -10.16 -29.32
N ALA A 373 -26.07 -11.48 -29.23
CA ALA A 373 -24.75 -12.12 -29.17
C ALA A 373 -23.90 -11.80 -30.40
N ALA A 374 -24.49 -11.83 -31.61
CA ALA A 374 -23.80 -11.49 -32.84
C ALA A 374 -23.33 -10.03 -32.87
N LEU A 375 -24.18 -9.09 -32.43
CA LEU A 375 -23.82 -7.67 -32.34
C LEU A 375 -22.68 -7.43 -31.34
N VAL A 376 -22.73 -8.07 -30.17
CA VAL A 376 -21.67 -7.95 -29.15
C VAL A 376 -20.36 -8.60 -29.61
N LEU A 377 -20.42 -9.70 -30.36
CA LEU A 377 -19.24 -10.35 -30.96
C LEU A 377 -18.60 -9.49 -32.05
N ALA A 378 -19.43 -8.87 -32.90
CA ALA A 378 -19.00 -7.96 -33.96
C ALA A 378 -18.49 -6.62 -33.42
N TRP A 379 -18.82 -6.27 -32.17
CA TRP A 379 -18.43 -5.01 -31.56
C TRP A 379 -16.89 -4.84 -31.49
N PRO A 380 -16.35 -3.74 -32.03
CA PRO A 380 -14.90 -3.49 -32.05
C PRO A 380 -14.35 -3.25 -30.65
N ASP A 381 -13.11 -3.66 -30.40
CA ASP A 381 -12.43 -3.31 -29.15
C ASP A 381 -12.01 -1.84 -29.20
N LEU A 382 -12.64 -0.99 -28.38
CA LEU A 382 -12.40 0.45 -28.34
C LEU A 382 -11.29 0.84 -27.34
N SER A 383 -10.63 -0.13 -26.70
CA SER A 383 -9.62 0.10 -25.67
C SER A 383 -8.41 0.90 -26.17
N GLY A 384 -8.04 0.77 -27.45
CA GLY A 384 -6.94 1.52 -28.09
C GLY A 384 -7.23 2.98 -28.48
N LEU A 385 -8.46 3.47 -28.34
CA LEU A 385 -8.80 4.86 -28.70
C LEU A 385 -8.50 5.86 -27.57
N ARG A 386 -8.40 5.41 -26.31
CA ARG A 386 -8.05 6.28 -25.17
C ARG A 386 -6.55 6.52 -25.02
N SER A 387 -5.69 5.65 -25.54
CA SER A 387 -4.23 5.78 -25.42
C SER A 387 -3.60 6.82 -26.35
N ARG A 388 -4.34 7.40 -27.32
CA ARG A 388 -3.82 8.43 -28.25
C ARG A 388 -4.08 9.87 -27.82
N THR A 389 -4.54 10.11 -26.59
CA THR A 389 -4.84 11.47 -26.09
C THR A 389 -3.95 11.93 -24.92
N ALA A 390 -2.81 11.27 -24.70
CA ALA A 390 -1.72 11.89 -23.94
C ALA A 390 -0.83 12.69 -24.91
N PRO A 391 -0.83 14.04 -24.88
CA PRO A 391 0.15 14.80 -25.65
C PRO A 391 1.54 14.51 -25.09
N GLY A 392 2.46 14.15 -25.99
CA GLY A 392 3.87 13.99 -25.67
C GLY A 392 4.43 15.28 -25.07
N ARG A 393 5.15 15.13 -23.97
CA ARG A 393 6.10 16.14 -23.50
C ARG A 393 7.33 16.04 -24.41
N GLU A 394 7.48 17.02 -25.30
CA GLU A 394 8.80 17.45 -25.77
C GLU A 394 9.55 18.17 -24.65
#